data_AF-A0A3S0PXM3-F1
#
_entry.id   AF-A0A3S0PXM3-F1
#
_cell.length_a   1.000
_cell.length_b   1.000
_cell.length_c   1.000
_cell.angle_alpha   90.00
_cell.angle_beta   90.00
_cell.angle_gamma   90.00
#
_symmetry.space_group_name_H-M   'P 1'
#
loop_
_entity.id
_entity.type
_entity.pdbx_description
1 polymer ?
#
loop_
_entity_poly.entity_id
_entity_poly.type
_entity_poly.pdbx_seq_one_letter_code
_entity_poly.pdbx_strand_id
1 'polypeptide(L)'
;MREQWEKWGWATTAILIIGVYIAVMFWGGSIFSRKTWCYGEQDECLREWMSALGGWVAVVVAVPTIIYLSKQVRAAEKHHRTTIGIQARPTYMLAQKAAETSVNIRDEIAKKGDLWSISNIPFDSNFDKKAAEKLKFLRDLVDRTEFVRIQSEIEVTYMRHEQLINSIDESIELLGDAWRHPDRIYASEAVIGCSVNAMQYLDQVKDVCDRFIRDFERMTGHLR
;
A
#
# COMPACT_ATOMS: atom_id res chain seq x y z
N MET A 1 -28.21 -19.07 -12.30
CA MET A 1 -29.22 -18.21 -11.66
C MET A 1 -29.07 -16.72 -11.97
N ARG A 2 -27.88 -16.08 -11.85
CA ARG A 2 -27.72 -14.64 -12.19
C ARG A 2 -28.06 -14.29 -13.64
N GLU A 3 -27.53 -15.03 -14.62
CA GLU A 3 -27.85 -14.80 -16.05
C GLU A 3 -29.33 -15.03 -16.40
N GLN A 4 -29.99 -15.98 -15.74
CA GLN A 4 -31.42 -16.24 -15.95
C GLN A 4 -32.28 -15.11 -15.39
N TRP A 5 -31.87 -14.51 -14.27
CA TRP A 5 -32.55 -13.36 -13.67
C TRP A 5 -32.31 -12.07 -14.45
N GLU A 6 -31.13 -11.89 -15.05
CA GLU A 6 -30.89 -10.76 -15.96
C GLU A 6 -31.69 -10.87 -17.27
N LYS A 7 -31.83 -12.08 -17.82
CA LYS A 7 -32.58 -12.30 -19.08
C LYS A 7 -34.10 -12.28 -18.89
N TRP A 8 -34.61 -12.84 -17.80
CA TRP A 8 -36.05 -13.04 -17.58
C TRP A 8 -36.64 -12.26 -16.41
N GLY A 9 -35.80 -11.61 -15.59
CA GLY A 9 -36.24 -10.91 -14.38
C GLY A 9 -37.34 -9.90 -14.67
N TRP A 10 -37.19 -9.11 -15.74
CA TRP A 10 -38.19 -8.13 -16.18
C TRP A 10 -39.52 -8.77 -16.60
N ALA A 11 -39.49 -9.96 -17.20
CA ALA A 11 -40.70 -10.68 -17.58
C ALA A 11 -41.40 -11.25 -16.35
N THR A 12 -40.66 -11.82 -15.41
CA THR A 12 -41.21 -12.28 -14.13
C THR A 12 -41.82 -11.15 -13.32
N THR A 13 -41.19 -9.97 -13.24
CA THR A 13 -41.75 -8.82 -12.51
C THR A 13 -42.98 -8.26 -13.22
N ALA A 14 -42.98 -8.17 -14.56
CA ALA A 14 -44.15 -7.74 -15.33
C ALA A 14 -45.35 -8.70 -15.13
N ILE A 15 -45.11 -10.01 -15.18
CA ILE A 15 -46.16 -11.03 -14.94
C ILE A 15 -46.70 -10.93 -13.51
N LEU A 16 -45.84 -10.67 -12.52
CA LEU A 16 -46.27 -10.52 -11.12
C LEU A 16 -47.13 -9.28 -10.93
N ILE A 17 -46.75 -8.13 -11.51
CA ILE A 17 -47.50 -6.88 -11.44
C ILE A 17 -48.85 -7.02 -12.15
N ILE A 18 -48.87 -7.60 -13.36
CA ILE A 18 -50.10 -7.83 -14.13
C ILE A 18 -51.01 -8.83 -13.40
N GLY A 19 -50.45 -9.90 -12.82
CA GLY A 19 -51.20 -10.89 -12.04
C GLY A 19 -51.85 -10.30 -10.80
N VAL A 20 -51.12 -9.47 -10.05
CA VAL A 20 -51.68 -8.73 -8.90
C VAL A 20 -52.77 -7.76 -9.35
N TYR A 21 -52.56 -7.03 -10.45
CA TYR A 21 -53.55 -6.11 -10.99
C TYR A 21 -54.85 -6.83 -11.40
N ILE A 22 -54.76 -7.94 -12.13
CA ILE A 22 -55.92 -8.75 -12.55
C ILE A 22 -56.62 -9.36 -11.34
N ALA A 23 -55.87 -9.87 -10.36
CA ALA A 23 -56.44 -10.40 -9.12
C ALA A 23 -57.20 -9.33 -8.33
N VAL A 24 -56.65 -8.12 -8.21
CA VAL A 24 -57.34 -6.98 -7.57
C VAL A 24 -58.58 -6.58 -8.38
N MET A 25 -58.51 -6.58 -9.71
CA MET A 25 -59.64 -6.15 -10.55
C MET A 25 -60.81 -7.14 -10.55
N PHE A 26 -60.55 -8.45 -10.60
CA PHE A 26 -61.58 -9.49 -10.69
C PHE A 26 -62.02 -10.05 -9.33
N TRP A 27 -61.14 -10.07 -8.32
CA TRP A 27 -61.45 -10.57 -6.97
C TRP A 27 -61.51 -9.49 -5.88
N GLY A 28 -61.17 -8.24 -6.20
CA GLY A 28 -61.17 -7.13 -5.25
C GLY A 28 -62.53 -6.85 -4.62
N GLY A 29 -63.64 -7.18 -5.29
CA GLY A 29 -64.99 -7.05 -4.73
C GLY A 29 -65.25 -7.94 -3.49
N SER A 30 -64.57 -9.09 -3.36
CA SER A 30 -64.70 -9.98 -2.20
C SER A 30 -63.50 -9.87 -1.24
N ILE A 31 -62.31 -9.61 -1.76
CA ILE A 31 -61.07 -9.47 -0.97
C ILE A 31 -60.96 -8.07 -0.35
N PHE A 32 -61.56 -7.01 -0.89
CA PHE A 32 -61.61 -5.69 -0.21
C PHE A 32 -63.01 -5.34 0.31
N SER A 33 -63.91 -6.33 0.42
CA SER A 33 -65.22 -6.12 1.04
C SER A 33 -65.06 -5.83 2.53
N ARG A 34 -65.71 -4.78 3.04
CA ARG A 34 -65.71 -4.44 4.49
C ARG A 34 -66.00 -5.64 5.39
N LYS A 35 -66.85 -6.58 4.92
CA LYS A 35 -67.27 -7.76 5.70
C LYS A 35 -66.18 -8.80 5.95
N THR A 36 -65.13 -8.86 5.14
CA THR A 36 -64.06 -9.87 5.28
C THR A 36 -62.89 -9.40 6.13
N TRP A 37 -62.72 -8.08 6.33
CA TRP A 37 -61.59 -7.49 7.06
C TRP A 37 -61.97 -6.75 8.33
N CYS A 38 -63.24 -6.38 8.49
CA CYS A 38 -63.75 -5.73 9.70
C CYS A 38 -64.66 -6.68 10.49
N TYR A 39 -64.28 -7.01 11.72
CA TYR A 39 -65.16 -7.68 12.68
C TYR A 39 -65.75 -6.62 13.63
N GLY A 40 -66.76 -5.87 13.15
CA GLY A 40 -67.43 -4.80 13.92
C GLY A 40 -67.62 -3.48 13.15
N GLU A 41 -68.54 -2.63 13.63
CA GLU A 41 -68.96 -1.37 12.99
C GLU A 41 -67.94 -0.22 13.03
N GLN A 42 -66.76 -0.39 13.65
CA GLN A 42 -65.79 0.69 13.80
C GLN A 42 -64.87 0.82 12.57
N ASP A 43 -64.86 2.01 11.96
CA ASP A 43 -64.32 2.33 10.63
C ASP A 43 -62.77 2.34 10.49
N GLU A 44 -61.98 1.92 11.49
CA GLU A 44 -60.50 2.06 11.48
C GLU A 44 -59.69 0.80 11.10
N CYS A 45 -60.35 -0.33 10.82
CA CYS A 45 -59.71 -1.63 10.61
C CYS A 45 -58.64 -1.67 9.49
N LEU A 46 -58.87 -0.99 8.36
CA LEU A 46 -57.96 -1.03 7.21
C LEU A 46 -56.60 -0.38 7.53
N ARG A 47 -56.61 0.66 8.38
CA ARG A 47 -55.41 1.33 8.86
C ARG A 47 -54.61 0.46 9.83
N GLU A 48 -55.28 -0.27 10.72
CA GLU A 48 -54.62 -1.22 11.64
C GLU A 48 -54.00 -2.39 10.88
N TRP A 49 -54.69 -2.95 9.88
CA TRP A 49 -54.14 -4.01 9.03
C TRP A 49 -52.93 -3.55 8.22
N MET A 50 -52.97 -2.36 7.61
CA MET A 50 -51.80 -1.80 6.92
C MET A 50 -50.64 -1.50 7.87
N SER A 51 -50.93 -1.05 9.09
CA SER A 51 -49.92 -0.84 10.13
C SER A 51 -49.28 -2.19 10.56
N ALA A 52 -50.11 -3.23 10.73
CA ALA A 52 -49.65 -4.56 11.10
C ALA A 52 -48.86 -5.26 9.99
N LEU A 53 -49.27 -5.12 8.73
CA LEU A 53 -48.59 -5.72 7.57
C LEU A 53 -47.35 -4.95 7.12
N GLY A 54 -47.33 -3.62 7.30
CA GLY A 54 -46.20 -2.78 6.90
C GLY A 54 -44.86 -3.20 7.52
N GLY A 55 -44.89 -3.66 8.78
CA GLY A 55 -43.71 -4.19 9.47
C GLY A 55 -43.19 -5.50 8.84
N TRP A 56 -44.08 -6.44 8.49
CA TRP A 56 -43.69 -7.71 7.88
C TRP A 56 -43.19 -7.56 6.45
N VAL A 57 -43.81 -6.67 5.66
CA VAL A 57 -43.35 -6.35 4.30
C VAL A 57 -41.93 -5.79 4.34
N ALA A 58 -41.63 -4.89 5.30
CA ALA A 58 -40.27 -4.39 5.49
C ALA A 58 -39.27 -5.52 5.80
N VAL A 59 -39.63 -6.49 6.64
CA VAL A 59 -38.77 -7.64 6.95
C VAL A 59 -38.56 -8.53 5.72
N VAL A 60 -39.62 -8.83 4.95
CA VAL A 60 -39.54 -9.66 3.74
C VAL A 60 -38.65 -9.02 2.66
N VAL A 61 -38.61 -7.69 2.57
CA VAL A 61 -37.73 -6.97 1.64
C VAL A 61 -36.31 -6.83 2.21
N ALA A 62 -36.18 -6.54 3.52
CA ALA A 62 -34.90 -6.31 4.16
C ALA A 62 -34.04 -7.58 4.24
N VAL A 63 -34.61 -8.74 4.57
CA VAL A 63 -33.84 -9.98 4.76
C VAL A 63 -33.09 -10.42 3.49
N PRO A 64 -33.73 -10.54 2.30
CA PRO A 64 -33.03 -10.85 1.05
C PRO A 64 -31.98 -9.79 0.71
N THR A 65 -32.27 -8.52 0.99
CA THR A 65 -31.35 -7.40 0.73
C THR A 65 -30.08 -7.54 1.57
N ILE A 66 -30.22 -7.81 2.87
CA ILE A 66 -29.08 -8.04 3.78
C ILE A 66 -28.27 -9.26 3.35
N ILE A 67 -28.93 -10.37 2.97
CA ILE A 67 -28.25 -11.57 2.48
C ILE A 67 -27.45 -11.25 1.21
N TYR A 68 -28.05 -10.51 0.26
CA TYR A 68 -27.37 -10.14 -0.97
C TYR A 68 -26.18 -9.20 -0.72
N LEU A 69 -26.35 -8.19 0.12
CA LEU A 69 -25.28 -7.29 0.55
C LEU A 69 -24.14 -8.05 1.24
N SER A 70 -24.46 -9.01 2.12
CA SER A 70 -23.43 -9.83 2.78
C SER A 70 -22.58 -10.62 1.77
N LYS A 71 -23.18 -11.10 0.68
CA LYS A 71 -22.47 -11.79 -0.41
C LYS A 71 -21.63 -10.81 -1.22
N GLN A 72 -22.12 -9.61 -1.48
CA GLN A 72 -21.35 -8.56 -2.18
C GLN A 72 -20.12 -8.15 -1.38
N VAL A 73 -20.27 -7.92 -0.07
CA VAL A 73 -19.15 -7.55 0.82
C VAL A 73 -18.08 -8.65 0.81
N ARG A 74 -18.46 -9.92 0.90
CA ARG A 74 -17.51 -11.04 0.80
C ARG A 74 -16.80 -11.11 -0.56
N ALA A 75 -17.52 -10.86 -1.65
CA ALA A 75 -16.92 -10.85 -2.99
C ALA A 75 -15.98 -9.65 -3.19
N ALA A 76 -16.37 -8.47 -2.70
CA ALA A 76 -15.57 -7.26 -2.73
C ALA A 76 -14.30 -7.43 -1.89
N GLU A 77 -14.41 -8.03 -0.70
CA GLU A 77 -13.26 -8.36 0.14
C GLU A 77 -12.28 -9.30 -0.59
N LYS A 78 -12.79 -10.35 -1.24
CA LYS A 78 -11.95 -11.25 -2.04
C LYS A 78 -11.24 -10.51 -3.18
N HIS A 79 -11.97 -9.67 -3.93
CA HIS A 79 -11.39 -8.88 -5.00
C HIS A 79 -10.33 -7.90 -4.49
N HIS A 80 -10.62 -7.22 -3.38
CA HIS A 80 -9.72 -6.26 -2.76
C HIS A 80 -8.40 -6.92 -2.35
N ARG A 81 -8.44 -8.11 -1.73
CA ARG A 81 -7.24 -8.88 -1.38
C ARG A 81 -6.40 -9.24 -2.62
N THR A 82 -7.03 -9.68 -3.71
CA THR A 82 -6.30 -9.99 -4.95
C THR A 82 -5.68 -8.74 -5.59
N THR A 83 -6.39 -7.61 -5.57
CA THR A 83 -5.89 -6.36 -6.13
C THR A 83 -4.72 -5.81 -5.34
N ILE A 84 -4.78 -5.83 -4.00
CA ILE A 84 -3.65 -5.44 -3.15
C ILE A 84 -2.43 -6.30 -3.46
N GLY A 85 -2.61 -7.62 -3.55
CA GLY A 85 -1.52 -8.53 -3.88
C GLY A 85 -0.88 -8.24 -5.24
N ILE A 86 -1.66 -7.82 -6.24
CA ILE A 86 -1.13 -7.43 -7.56
C ILE A 86 -0.38 -6.10 -7.49
N GLN A 87 -0.96 -5.10 -6.81
CA GLN A 87 -0.39 -3.76 -6.70
C GLN A 87 0.91 -3.74 -5.88
N ALA A 88 1.07 -4.66 -4.93
CA ALA A 88 2.26 -4.74 -4.08
C ALA A 88 3.39 -5.61 -4.65
N ARG A 89 3.22 -6.28 -5.80
CA ARG A 89 4.31 -7.04 -6.46
C ARG A 89 5.48 -6.17 -6.91
N PRO A 90 5.28 -5.01 -7.57
CA PRO A 90 6.39 -4.18 -8.01
C PRO A 90 7.18 -3.59 -6.84
N THR A 91 6.49 -3.18 -5.78
CA THR A 91 7.12 -2.65 -4.56
C THR A 91 7.89 -3.74 -3.81
N TYR A 92 7.38 -4.97 -3.78
CA TYR A 92 8.10 -6.13 -3.27
C TYR A 92 9.40 -6.41 -4.05
N MET A 93 9.33 -6.45 -5.40
CA MET A 93 10.52 -6.66 -6.23
C MET A 93 11.54 -5.52 -6.06
N LEU A 94 11.08 -4.28 -5.90
CA LEU A 94 11.92 -3.13 -5.61
C LEU A 94 12.63 -3.30 -4.27
N ALA A 95 11.90 -3.65 -3.21
CA ALA A 95 12.46 -3.88 -1.87
C ALA A 95 13.50 -4.99 -1.88
N GLN A 96 13.22 -6.12 -2.56
CA GLN A 96 14.14 -7.24 -2.68
C GLN A 96 15.43 -6.83 -3.40
N LYS A 97 15.31 -6.18 -4.56
CA LYS A 97 16.46 -5.70 -5.32
C LYS A 97 17.30 -4.71 -4.52
N ALA A 98 16.65 -3.81 -3.79
CA ALA A 98 17.35 -2.82 -3.01
C ALA A 98 18.03 -3.40 -1.77
N ALA A 99 17.42 -4.37 -1.09
CA ALA A 99 18.06 -5.11 -0.01
C ALA A 99 19.35 -5.79 -0.50
N GLU A 100 19.28 -6.52 -1.62
CA GLU A 100 20.45 -7.17 -2.23
C GLU A 100 21.52 -6.15 -2.65
N THR A 101 21.10 -5.07 -3.30
CA THR A 101 22.00 -4.00 -3.75
C THR A 101 22.68 -3.32 -2.56
N SER A 102 21.96 -3.10 -1.46
CA SER A 102 22.51 -2.47 -0.26
C SER A 102 23.60 -3.31 0.39
N VAL A 103 23.43 -4.64 0.44
CA VAL A 103 24.44 -5.58 0.94
C VAL A 103 25.67 -5.56 0.03
N ASN A 104 25.48 -5.66 -1.28
CA ASN A 104 26.57 -5.66 -2.24
C ASN A 104 27.41 -4.37 -2.17
N ILE A 105 26.75 -3.21 -2.09
CA ILE A 105 27.44 -1.92 -1.95
C ILE A 105 28.15 -1.82 -0.61
N ARG A 106 27.50 -2.25 0.49
CA ARG A 106 28.11 -2.25 1.81
C ARG A 106 29.37 -3.11 1.85
N ASP A 107 29.34 -4.31 1.28
CA ASP A 107 30.49 -5.20 1.19
C ASP A 107 31.61 -4.59 0.34
N GLU A 108 31.26 -3.88 -0.75
CA GLU A 108 32.23 -3.15 -1.55
C GLU A 108 32.88 -1.98 -0.78
N ILE A 109 32.10 -1.24 0.00
CA ILE A 109 32.59 -0.16 0.87
C ILE A 109 33.48 -0.75 1.96
N ALA A 110 33.07 -1.82 2.65
CA ALA A 110 33.86 -2.44 3.71
C ALA A 110 35.20 -2.96 3.18
N LYS A 111 35.18 -3.71 2.06
CA LYS A 111 36.39 -4.23 1.41
C LYS A 111 37.36 -3.12 0.98
N LYS A 112 36.84 -1.98 0.51
CA LYS A 112 37.67 -0.84 0.10
C LYS A 112 38.08 0.04 1.29
N GLY A 113 37.24 0.15 2.32
CA GLY A 113 37.47 0.93 3.53
C GLY A 113 38.58 0.36 4.40
N ASP A 114 38.66 -0.96 4.53
CA ASP A 114 39.75 -1.63 5.25
C ASP A 114 41.12 -1.28 4.63
N LEU A 115 41.19 -1.20 3.30
CA LEU A 115 42.40 -0.78 2.58
C LEU A 115 42.81 0.66 2.91
N TRP A 116 41.86 1.52 3.28
CA TRP A 116 42.12 2.91 3.65
C TRP A 116 42.51 3.04 5.12
N SER A 117 42.00 2.18 5.99
CA SER A 117 42.39 2.17 7.41
C SER A 117 43.79 1.61 7.65
N ILE A 118 44.26 0.68 6.81
CA ILE A 118 45.54 -0.03 6.98
C ILE A 118 46.72 0.76 6.38
N SER A 119 46.47 1.68 5.45
CA SER A 119 47.52 2.49 4.86
C SER A 119 47.78 3.72 5.74
N ASN A 120 48.96 3.80 6.37
CA ASN A 120 49.47 5.05 6.94
C ASN A 120 49.60 6.05 5.80
N ILE A 121 48.61 6.93 5.65
CA ILE A 121 48.49 7.79 4.49
C ILE A 121 49.47 8.96 4.63
N PRO A 122 50.44 9.12 3.72
CA PRO A 122 51.30 10.31 3.72
C PRO A 122 50.47 11.56 3.39
N PHE A 123 50.71 12.64 4.14
CA PHE A 123 50.15 13.99 3.94
C PHE A 123 50.71 14.65 2.66
N ASP A 124 50.49 14.03 1.50
CA ASP A 124 50.78 14.63 0.20
C ASP A 124 49.47 15.18 -0.38
N SER A 125 49.57 16.31 -1.03
CA SER A 125 48.55 16.91 -1.87
C SER A 125 47.92 15.96 -2.92
N ASN A 126 48.65 14.95 -3.39
CA ASN A 126 48.09 13.88 -4.23
C ASN A 126 47.05 13.01 -3.48
N PHE A 127 47.05 13.03 -2.15
CA PHE A 127 46.09 12.32 -1.33
C PHE A 127 44.72 12.98 -1.36
N ASP A 128 44.62 14.30 -1.23
CA ASP A 128 43.34 15.02 -1.23
C ASP A 128 42.58 14.79 -2.53
N LYS A 129 43.31 14.79 -3.67
CA LYS A 129 42.72 14.46 -4.97
C LYS A 129 42.18 13.03 -5.01
N LYS A 130 42.93 12.04 -4.47
CA LYS A 130 42.47 10.65 -4.37
C LYS A 130 41.28 10.52 -3.44
N ALA A 131 41.28 11.22 -2.31
CA ALA A 131 40.18 11.24 -1.34
C ALA A 131 38.89 11.78 -1.99
N ALA A 132 38.97 12.89 -2.73
CA ALA A 132 37.85 13.43 -3.49
C ALA A 132 37.35 12.44 -4.57
N GLU A 133 38.24 11.77 -5.30
CA GLU A 133 37.87 10.70 -6.25
C GLU A 133 37.16 9.52 -5.55
N LYS A 134 37.57 9.16 -4.32
CA LYS A 134 36.89 8.11 -3.54
C LYS A 134 35.52 8.53 -3.06
N LEU A 135 35.36 9.76 -2.57
CA LEU A 135 34.05 10.28 -2.18
C LEU A 135 33.10 10.37 -3.38
N LYS A 136 33.60 10.76 -4.56
CA LYS A 136 32.81 10.70 -5.80
C LYS A 136 32.37 9.28 -6.12
N PHE A 137 33.28 8.32 -6.02
CA PHE A 137 32.94 6.91 -6.20
C PHE A 137 31.89 6.42 -5.18
N LEU A 138 32.00 6.83 -3.91
CA LEU A 138 31.03 6.51 -2.87
C LEU A 138 29.66 7.14 -3.17
N ARG A 139 29.64 8.40 -3.58
CA ARG A 139 28.45 9.12 -4.04
C ARG A 139 27.78 8.36 -5.18
N ASP A 140 28.53 8.00 -6.23
CA ASP A 140 27.99 7.30 -7.40
C ASP A 140 27.45 5.91 -7.05
N LEU A 141 28.02 5.23 -6.05
CA LEU A 141 27.50 3.97 -5.54
C LEU A 141 26.16 4.14 -4.83
N VAL A 142 26.04 5.18 -4.00
CA VAL A 142 24.87 5.44 -3.15
C VAL A 142 23.77 6.17 -3.91
N ASP A 143 24.09 7.01 -4.90
CA ASP A 143 23.15 7.77 -5.75
C ASP A 143 22.47 6.86 -6.79
N ARG A 144 21.71 5.90 -6.28
CA ARG A 144 20.92 4.97 -7.09
C ARG A 144 19.44 5.26 -6.93
N THR A 145 18.76 5.30 -8.08
CA THR A 145 17.32 5.57 -8.17
C THR A 145 16.46 4.64 -7.31
N GLU A 146 16.92 3.41 -7.08
CA GLU A 146 16.23 2.43 -6.24
C GLU A 146 16.07 2.93 -4.80
N PHE A 147 17.09 3.59 -4.24
CA PHE A 147 17.06 4.05 -2.87
C PHE A 147 16.15 5.27 -2.69
N VAL A 148 16.13 6.17 -3.67
CA VAL A 148 15.18 7.31 -3.70
C VAL A 148 13.74 6.78 -3.74
N ARG A 149 13.48 5.79 -4.60
CA ARG A 149 12.15 5.20 -4.74
C ARG A 149 11.67 4.52 -3.47
N ILE A 150 12.52 3.80 -2.76
CA ILE A 150 12.17 3.18 -1.46
C ILE A 150 11.68 4.23 -0.46
N GLN A 151 12.36 5.38 -0.36
CA GLN A 151 11.95 6.44 0.57
C GLN A 151 10.59 7.04 0.21
N SER A 152 10.24 7.08 -1.08
CA SER A 152 8.93 7.57 -1.54
C SER A 152 7.82 6.52 -1.50
N GLU A 153 8.13 5.24 -1.69
CA GLU A 153 7.14 4.17 -1.91
C GLU A 153 6.91 3.26 -0.68
N ILE A 154 7.89 3.10 0.21
CA ILE A 154 7.85 2.14 1.32
C ILE A 154 7.79 2.86 2.66
N GLU A 155 8.92 3.43 3.11
CA GLU A 155 9.02 4.06 4.42
C GLU A 155 10.23 5.02 4.47
N VAL A 156 10.13 6.04 5.31
CA VAL A 156 11.21 7.02 5.50
C VAL A 156 12.26 6.43 6.44
N THR A 157 13.48 6.26 5.94
CA THR A 157 14.66 5.93 6.76
C THR A 157 15.02 7.10 7.67
N TYR A 158 15.68 6.82 8.80
CA TYR A 158 16.09 7.87 9.75
C TYR A 158 16.99 8.92 9.08
N MET A 159 17.94 8.47 8.25
CA MET A 159 18.74 9.35 7.39
C MET A 159 18.10 9.42 6.00
N ARG A 160 17.79 10.62 5.51
CA ARG A 160 17.29 10.81 4.14
C ARG A 160 18.40 10.63 3.12
N HIS A 161 18.05 10.14 1.93
CA HIS A 161 19.02 9.89 0.87
C HIS A 161 19.71 11.19 0.46
N GLU A 162 18.92 12.25 0.25
CA GLU A 162 19.41 13.59 -0.07
C GLU A 162 20.38 14.13 0.98
N GLN A 163 20.13 13.87 2.27
CA GLN A 163 21.00 14.33 3.35
C GLN A 163 22.37 13.65 3.28
N LEU A 164 22.41 12.35 2.98
CA LEU A 164 23.67 11.62 2.80
C LEU A 164 24.44 12.12 1.57
N ILE A 165 23.75 12.29 0.43
CA ILE A 165 24.37 12.80 -0.81
C ILE A 165 24.92 14.21 -0.59
N ASN A 166 24.14 15.11 0.04
CA ASN A 166 24.59 16.46 0.35
C ASN A 166 25.81 16.47 1.28
N SER A 167 25.84 15.59 2.30
CA SER A 167 26.99 15.46 3.20
C SER A 167 28.25 14.98 2.47
N ILE A 168 28.11 14.08 1.50
CA ILE A 168 29.23 13.62 0.66
C ILE A 168 29.69 14.75 -0.27
N ASP A 169 28.75 15.47 -0.91
CA ASP A 169 29.05 16.58 -1.81
C ASP A 169 29.75 17.73 -1.10
N GLU A 170 29.29 18.10 0.10
CA GLU A 170 29.96 19.08 0.97
C GLU A 170 31.39 18.64 1.30
N SER A 171 31.59 17.36 1.61
CA SER A 171 32.93 16.82 1.89
C SER A 171 33.83 16.82 0.66
N ILE A 172 33.29 16.60 -0.55
CA ILE A 172 34.04 16.70 -1.81
C ILE A 172 34.44 18.15 -2.09
N GLU A 173 33.53 19.11 -1.88
CA GLU A 173 33.79 20.54 -2.08
C GLU A 173 34.87 21.03 -1.12
N LEU A 174 34.76 20.69 0.17
CA LEU A 174 35.75 21.02 1.19
C LEU A 174 37.14 20.45 0.87
N LEU A 175 37.23 19.23 0.34
CA LEU A 175 38.50 18.66 -0.13
C LEU A 175 39.06 19.36 -1.38
N GLY A 176 38.19 19.86 -2.25
CA GLY A 176 38.58 20.67 -3.40
C GLY A 176 39.21 22.00 -2.99
N ASP A 177 38.67 22.63 -1.94
CA ASP A 177 39.14 23.91 -1.41
C ASP A 177 40.30 23.79 -0.41
N ALA A 178 40.56 22.60 0.15
CA ALA A 178 41.64 22.34 1.10
C ALA A 178 43.02 22.76 0.57
N TRP A 179 43.24 22.74 -0.75
CA TRP A 179 44.43 23.27 -1.42
C TRP A 179 44.72 24.75 -1.10
N ARG A 180 43.69 25.54 -0.77
CA ARG A 180 43.82 26.95 -0.38
C ARG A 180 44.07 27.12 1.11
N HIS A 181 43.68 26.14 1.94
CA HIS A 181 43.70 26.22 3.40
C HIS A 181 44.04 24.86 4.05
N PRO A 182 45.34 24.47 4.11
CA PRO A 182 45.77 23.14 4.56
C PRO A 182 45.46 22.81 6.03
N ASP A 183 45.14 23.81 6.85
CA ASP A 183 44.93 23.62 8.30
C ASP A 183 43.50 23.18 8.68
N ARG A 184 42.56 23.05 7.74
CA ARG A 184 41.13 22.98 8.09
C ARG A 184 40.53 21.58 8.26
N ILE A 185 40.96 20.54 7.52
CA ILE A 185 40.30 19.23 7.56
C ILE A 185 41.28 18.09 7.24
N TYR A 186 41.24 17.01 8.03
CA TYR A 186 41.91 15.76 7.71
C TYR A 186 41.11 15.00 6.65
N ALA A 187 41.64 14.90 5.42
CA ALA A 187 40.95 14.22 4.33
C ALA A 187 40.60 12.76 4.62
N SER A 188 41.38 12.08 5.46
CA SER A 188 41.08 10.73 5.95
C SER A 188 39.81 10.69 6.81
N GLU A 189 39.62 11.67 7.69
CA GLU A 189 38.44 11.75 8.57
C GLU A 189 37.16 11.98 7.77
N ALA A 190 37.21 12.85 6.74
CA ALA A 190 36.08 13.07 5.84
C ALA A 190 35.70 11.78 5.08
N VAL A 191 36.67 11.07 4.49
CA VAL A 191 36.41 9.81 3.78
C VAL A 191 35.87 8.74 4.72
N ILE A 192 36.47 8.57 5.90
CA ILE A 192 36.02 7.59 6.89
C ILE A 192 34.62 7.93 7.39
N GLY A 193 34.37 9.18 7.78
CA GLY A 193 33.07 9.65 8.27
C GLY A 193 31.95 9.44 7.24
N CYS A 194 32.16 9.86 5.99
CA CYS A 194 31.20 9.62 4.92
C CYS A 194 30.97 8.13 4.65
N SER A 195 32.03 7.31 4.68
CA SER A 195 31.90 5.86 4.48
C SER A 195 31.10 5.18 5.59
N VAL A 196 31.30 5.56 6.85
CA VAL A 196 30.54 5.04 7.99
C VAL A 196 29.07 5.47 7.90
N ASN A 197 28.80 6.74 7.58
CA ASN A 197 27.44 7.22 7.38
C ASN A 197 26.74 6.49 6.22
N ALA A 198 27.45 6.24 5.12
CA ALA A 198 26.92 5.47 4.00
C ALA A 198 26.62 4.01 4.38
N MET A 199 27.51 3.33 5.11
CA MET A 199 27.26 1.98 5.60
C MET A 199 26.04 1.93 6.54
N GLN A 200 25.93 2.88 7.47
CA GLN A 200 24.79 2.97 8.38
C GLN A 200 23.48 3.21 7.62
N TYR A 201 23.50 4.06 6.59
CA TYR A 201 22.35 4.28 5.72
C TYR A 201 21.95 3.00 4.96
N LEU A 202 22.91 2.29 4.38
CA LEU A 202 22.66 1.03 3.65
C LEU A 202 22.07 -0.04 4.58
N ASP A 203 22.55 -0.14 5.82
CA ASP A 203 21.99 -1.04 6.83
C ASP A 203 20.54 -0.67 7.21
N GLN A 204 20.23 0.62 7.30
CA GLN A 204 18.85 1.08 7.53
C GLN A 204 17.94 0.73 6.35
N VAL A 205 18.39 0.98 5.12
CA VAL A 205 17.64 0.61 3.90
C VAL A 205 17.38 -0.89 3.89
N LYS A 206 18.39 -1.71 4.22
CA LYS A 206 18.26 -3.16 4.33
C LYS A 206 17.21 -3.57 5.38
N ASP A 207 17.27 -3.04 6.60
CA ASP A 207 16.30 -3.40 7.66
C ASP A 207 14.86 -3.04 7.26
N VAL A 208 14.66 -1.86 6.67
CA VAL A 208 13.35 -1.42 6.17
C VAL A 208 12.85 -2.37 5.07
N CYS A 209 13.70 -2.71 4.10
CA CYS A 209 13.33 -3.65 3.04
C CYS A 209 13.04 -5.06 3.58
N ASP A 210 13.86 -5.59 4.49
CA ASP A 210 13.66 -6.91 5.10
C ASP A 210 12.39 -6.97 5.95
N ARG A 211 12.03 -5.88 6.63
CA ARG A 211 10.76 -5.77 7.36
C ARG A 211 9.57 -5.76 6.40
N PHE A 212 9.63 -4.94 5.35
CA PHE A 212 8.59 -4.89 4.32
C PHE A 212 8.39 -6.24 3.64
N ILE A 213 9.47 -6.93 3.26
CA ILE A 213 9.44 -8.27 2.66
C ILE A 213 8.76 -9.27 3.59
N ARG A 214 9.15 -9.30 4.87
CA ARG A 214 8.52 -10.20 5.87
C ARG A 214 7.04 -9.91 6.07
N ASP A 215 6.65 -8.64 6.13
CA ASP A 215 5.24 -8.25 6.28
C ASP A 215 4.43 -8.61 5.02
N PHE A 216 5.01 -8.42 3.84
CA PHE A 216 4.40 -8.83 2.57
C PHE A 216 4.23 -10.36 2.49
N GLU A 217 5.24 -11.13 2.87
CA GLU A 217 5.17 -12.59 2.95
C GLU A 217 4.11 -13.05 3.96
N ARG A 218 4.01 -12.40 5.12
CA ARG A 218 2.96 -12.68 6.11
C ARG A 218 1.56 -12.38 5.56
N MET A 219 1.41 -11.27 4.84
CA MET A 219 0.15 -10.89 4.18
C MET A 219 -0.18 -11.75 2.97
N THR A 220 0.78 -12.37 2.31
CA THR A 220 0.49 -13.21 1.13
C THR A 220 0.48 -14.70 1.45
N GLY A 221 1.05 -15.13 2.57
CA GLY A 221 1.10 -16.52 3.01
C GLY A 221 -0.29 -17.15 3.19
N HIS A 222 -1.31 -16.37 3.55
CA HIS A 222 -2.69 -16.87 3.67
C HIS A 222 -3.42 -17.02 2.33
N LEU A 223 -2.82 -16.54 1.23
CA LEU A 223 -3.38 -16.66 -0.12
C LEU A 223 -2.87 -17.92 -0.84
N ARG A 224 -1.86 -18.60 -0.30
CA ARG A 224 -1.24 -19.80 -0.84
C ARG A 224 -1.86 -21.06 -0.24
#